data_AF-A0A7W1DPF8-F1
#
_entry.id   AF-A0A7W1DPF8-F1
#
_cell.length_a   1.000
_cell.length_b   1.000
_cell.length_c   1.000
_cell.angle_alpha   90.00
_cell.angle_beta   90.00
_cell.angle_gamma   90.00
#
_symmetry.space_group_name_H-M   'P 1'
#
loop_
_entity.id
_entity.type
_entity.pdbx_description
1 polymer ?
#
loop_
_entity_poly.entity_id
_entity_poly.type
_entity_poly.pdbx_seq_one_letter_code
_entity_poly.pdbx_strand_id
1 'polypeptide(L)'
;MSARGMLTAAFVVLLLAGTIRDRAGEAGVRSPGVLAADLHVHPFPGDGVLTVRQLQREATRRGLDVIAIAGHNNRVALALARWFGPFSGGPLVLESQELTTPDFHIIAVGVRTIIDWRHSVPEAVQAIHAQGGVAIAAHPVRLAWKPADEASLTSVDGVEVAHPIAQRTGSSRREIDDFFARVRAVNPDVAPIGSTDFHAAAPLGLCRTYLLTSDRSAEGAMEAIRQGRTVAQDQFGRLVGRPEHVVEVERWRAASAPVTAVPVLDRLIALGALIVLALSISRR
;
A
#
# COMPACT_ATOMS: atom_id res chain seq x y z
N MET A 1 -24.40 37.34 9.65
CA MET A 1 -23.70 36.04 9.74
C MET A 1 -22.61 36.17 10.79
N SER A 2 -22.47 35.23 11.74
CA SER A 2 -21.42 35.35 12.77
C SER A 2 -20.03 35.17 12.16
N ALA A 3 -18.98 35.68 12.83
CA ALA A 3 -17.59 35.48 12.40
C ALA A 3 -17.25 33.98 12.25
N ARG A 4 -17.80 33.13 13.13
CA ARG A 4 -17.74 31.66 13.00
C ARG A 4 -18.42 31.16 11.73
N GLY A 5 -19.63 31.61 11.44
CA GLY A 5 -20.34 31.24 10.23
C GLY A 5 -19.58 31.62 8.95
N MET A 6 -18.90 32.78 8.95
CA MET A 6 -18.03 33.20 7.86
C MET A 6 -16.79 32.31 7.71
N LEU A 7 -16.12 31.96 8.81
CA LEU A 7 -14.97 31.06 8.77
C LEU A 7 -15.35 29.65 8.31
N THR A 8 -16.46 29.10 8.81
CA THR A 8 -16.97 27.80 8.36
C THR A 8 -17.32 27.82 6.87
N ALA A 9 -17.99 28.87 6.39
CA ALA A 9 -18.29 29.00 4.96
C ALA A 9 -17.01 29.11 4.12
N ALA A 10 -16.02 29.90 4.56
CA ALA A 10 -14.73 30.02 3.88
C ALA A 10 -13.97 28.68 3.84
N PHE A 11 -14.00 27.89 4.92
CA PHE A 11 -13.42 26.56 4.96
C PHE A 11 -14.08 25.64 3.94
N VAL A 12 -15.42 25.60 3.89
CA VAL A 12 -16.17 24.79 2.93
C VAL A 12 -15.85 25.19 1.49
N VAL A 13 -15.77 26.50 1.20
CA VAL A 13 -15.41 26.99 -0.14
C VAL A 13 -14.00 26.55 -0.54
N LEU A 14 -13.01 26.70 0.36
CA LEU A 14 -11.63 26.26 0.10
C LEU A 14 -11.54 24.74 -0.08
N LEU A 15 -12.28 23.97 0.71
CA LEU A 15 -12.37 22.51 0.59
C LEU A 15 -12.96 22.10 -0.76
N LEU A 16 -14.07 22.72 -1.17
CA LEU A 16 -14.72 22.46 -2.46
C LEU A 16 -13.83 22.88 -3.63
N ALA A 17 -13.21 24.06 -3.56
CA ALA A 17 -12.28 24.55 -4.58
C ALA A 17 -11.09 23.58 -4.74
N GLY A 18 -10.49 23.15 -3.62
CA GLY A 18 -9.46 22.13 -3.60
C GLY A 18 -9.93 20.83 -4.24
N THR A 19 -11.11 20.33 -3.87
CA THR A 19 -11.69 19.07 -4.38
C THR A 19 -11.99 19.11 -5.88
N ILE A 20 -12.53 20.22 -6.39
CA ILE A 20 -12.84 20.40 -7.82
C ILE A 20 -11.55 20.51 -8.64
N ARG A 21 -10.55 21.19 -8.09
CA ARG A 21 -9.24 21.38 -8.71
C ARG A 21 -8.36 20.14 -8.61
N ASP A 22 -8.65 19.25 -7.65
CA ASP A 22 -7.94 18.01 -7.40
C ASP A 22 -8.01 17.08 -8.62
N ARG A 23 -7.04 17.26 -9.51
CA ARG A 23 -6.78 16.40 -10.65
C ARG A 23 -5.44 15.73 -10.41
N ALA A 24 -5.41 14.41 -10.58
CA ALA A 24 -4.13 13.77 -10.87
C ALA A 24 -3.77 14.12 -12.32
N GLY A 25 -2.50 14.43 -12.58
CA GLY A 25 -2.00 14.39 -13.95
C GLY A 25 -2.18 12.99 -14.54
N GLU A 26 -2.07 12.86 -15.86
CA GLU A 26 -1.97 11.52 -16.45
C GLU A 26 -0.72 10.83 -15.91
N ALA A 27 -0.86 9.60 -15.44
CA ALA A 27 0.29 8.78 -15.11
C ALA A 27 1.06 8.59 -16.42
N GLY A 28 2.25 9.19 -16.53
CA GLY A 28 3.12 8.94 -17.68
C GLY A 28 3.33 7.44 -17.78
N VAL A 29 2.97 6.85 -18.92
CA VAL A 29 3.16 5.41 -19.17
C VAL A 29 4.66 5.12 -19.03
N ARG A 30 5.03 4.42 -17.96
CA ARG A 30 6.42 4.01 -17.73
C ARG A 30 6.70 2.76 -18.54
N SER A 31 7.94 2.65 -19.02
CA SER A 31 8.37 1.53 -19.85
C SER A 31 8.07 0.18 -19.18
N PRO A 32 7.65 -0.84 -19.95
CA PRO A 32 7.43 -2.19 -19.41
C PRO A 32 8.70 -2.74 -18.77
N GLY A 33 8.55 -3.57 -17.72
CA GLY A 33 9.64 -4.26 -17.03
C GLY A 33 9.62 -4.11 -15.50
N VAL A 34 9.27 -2.94 -14.98
CA VAL A 34 9.20 -2.67 -13.53
C VAL A 34 7.97 -1.81 -13.20
N LEU A 35 7.18 -2.26 -12.22
CA LEU A 35 6.04 -1.51 -11.68
C LEU A 35 6.31 -1.14 -10.22
N ALA A 36 6.12 0.12 -9.85
CA ALA A 36 6.14 0.53 -8.44
C ALA A 36 4.78 0.28 -7.78
N ALA A 37 4.75 -0.37 -6.63
CA ALA A 37 3.55 -0.83 -5.96
C ALA A 37 3.52 -0.49 -4.47
N ASP A 38 2.33 -0.18 -3.95
CA ASP A 38 2.05 -0.24 -2.51
C ASP A 38 0.96 -1.29 -2.29
N LEU A 39 1.30 -2.40 -1.65
CA LEU A 39 0.46 -3.60 -1.59
C LEU A 39 -0.35 -3.68 -0.29
N HIS A 40 -0.26 -2.65 0.57
CA HIS A 40 -0.96 -2.59 1.84
C HIS A 40 -1.56 -1.20 2.06
N VAL A 41 -2.78 -0.99 1.57
CA VAL A 41 -3.44 0.31 1.56
C VAL A 41 -4.89 0.19 2.02
N HIS A 42 -5.24 0.91 3.10
CA HIS A 42 -6.56 0.89 3.69
C HIS A 42 -7.45 2.02 3.13
N PRO A 43 -8.64 1.70 2.60
CA PRO A 43 -9.56 2.70 2.05
C PRO A 43 -10.58 3.20 3.08
N PHE A 44 -11.18 4.36 2.78
CA PHE A 44 -12.49 4.75 3.31
C PHE A 44 -13.63 4.19 2.45
N PRO A 45 -14.77 3.74 3.04
CA PRO A 45 -15.01 3.52 4.47
C PRO A 45 -14.18 2.37 5.04
N GLY A 46 -13.78 2.53 6.29
CA GLY A 46 -12.78 1.72 6.99
C GLY A 46 -12.06 2.62 7.98
N ASP A 47 -10.83 2.26 8.31
CA ASP A 47 -9.87 3.08 9.08
C ASP A 47 -8.90 3.87 8.20
N GLY A 48 -8.96 3.70 6.88
CA GLY A 48 -8.36 4.61 5.91
C GLY A 48 -9.11 5.94 5.79
N VAL A 49 -8.40 7.04 5.53
CA VAL A 49 -8.99 8.38 5.38
C VAL A 49 -9.33 8.77 3.95
N LEU A 50 -8.86 8.00 2.96
CA LEU A 50 -9.05 8.30 1.54
C LEU A 50 -9.93 7.25 0.86
N THR A 51 -10.87 7.70 0.03
CA THR A 51 -11.62 6.81 -0.88
C THR A 51 -10.68 6.17 -1.91
N VAL A 52 -11.07 5.03 -2.50
CA VAL A 52 -10.27 4.35 -3.56
C VAL A 52 -9.87 5.31 -4.68
N ARG A 53 -10.77 6.20 -5.11
CA ARG A 53 -10.48 7.20 -6.15
C ARG A 53 -9.44 8.23 -5.71
N GLN A 54 -9.48 8.66 -4.46
CA GLN A 54 -8.46 9.56 -3.90
C GLN A 54 -7.11 8.84 -3.74
N LEU A 55 -7.13 7.57 -3.34
CA LEU A 55 -5.93 6.71 -3.27
C LEU A 55 -5.29 6.54 -4.65
N GLN A 56 -6.06 6.28 -5.70
CA GLN A 56 -5.54 6.22 -7.08
C GLN A 56 -4.88 7.53 -7.51
N ARG A 57 -5.51 8.69 -7.20
CA ARG A 57 -4.92 10.00 -7.52
C ARG A 57 -3.62 10.23 -6.78
N GLU A 58 -3.59 9.89 -5.49
CA GLU A 58 -2.38 10.03 -4.69
C GLU A 58 -1.29 9.07 -5.16
N ALA A 59 -1.64 7.83 -5.47
CA ALA A 59 -0.73 6.86 -6.04
C ALA A 59 -0.09 7.36 -7.35
N THR A 60 -0.86 7.98 -8.25
CA THR A 60 -0.31 8.67 -9.44
C THR A 60 0.72 9.74 -9.04
N ARG A 61 0.37 10.59 -8.07
CA ARG A 61 1.28 11.64 -7.56
C ARG A 61 2.48 11.11 -6.81
N ARG A 62 2.50 9.84 -6.43
CA ARG A 62 3.61 9.20 -5.74
C ARG A 62 4.42 8.30 -6.68
N GLY A 63 4.03 8.28 -7.96
CA GLY A 63 4.64 7.47 -9.00
C GLY A 63 4.48 5.98 -8.72
N LEU A 64 3.33 5.57 -8.18
CA LEU A 64 2.96 4.17 -8.06
C LEU A 64 2.19 3.76 -9.31
N ASP A 65 2.48 2.57 -9.80
CA ASP A 65 1.83 1.94 -10.95
C ASP A 65 0.74 0.97 -10.50
N VAL A 66 0.82 0.47 -9.26
CA VAL A 66 -0.09 -0.49 -8.63
C VAL A 66 -0.39 -0.10 -7.18
N ILE A 67 -1.64 -0.25 -6.74
CA ILE A 67 -2.01 -0.24 -5.32
C ILE A 67 -2.92 -1.44 -5.01
N ALA A 68 -2.73 -2.09 -3.87
CA ALA A 68 -3.65 -3.12 -3.39
C ALA A 68 -4.50 -2.57 -2.25
N ILE A 69 -5.82 -2.57 -2.45
CA ILE A 69 -6.78 -2.00 -1.50
C ILE A 69 -7.18 -3.11 -0.54
N ALA A 70 -6.60 -3.08 0.66
CA ALA A 70 -6.77 -4.09 1.69
C ALA A 70 -7.64 -3.50 2.80
N GLY A 71 -8.80 -4.10 3.09
CA GLY A 71 -9.58 -3.76 4.28
C GLY A 71 -9.50 -4.86 5.32
N HIS A 72 -9.59 -4.50 6.60
CA HIS A 72 -9.60 -5.46 7.70
C HIS A 72 -10.85 -6.35 7.68
N ASN A 73 -10.68 -7.64 7.36
CA ASN A 73 -11.68 -8.70 7.52
C ASN A 73 -13.09 -8.40 6.96
N ASN A 74 -13.21 -7.50 5.98
CA ASN A 74 -14.51 -7.05 5.48
C ASN A 74 -14.54 -6.93 3.95
N ARG A 75 -15.73 -7.22 3.39
CA ARG A 75 -15.96 -7.23 1.93
C ARG A 75 -16.06 -5.86 1.29
N VAL A 76 -16.14 -4.78 2.08
CA VAL A 76 -16.42 -3.44 1.57
C VAL A 76 -15.23 -2.94 0.76
N ALA A 77 -14.01 -3.11 1.27
CA ALA A 77 -12.78 -2.74 0.54
C ALA A 77 -12.67 -3.47 -0.81
N LEU A 78 -12.92 -4.79 -0.84
CA LEU A 78 -12.93 -5.59 -2.08
C LEU A 78 -13.94 -5.05 -3.10
N ALA A 79 -15.18 -4.79 -2.66
CA ALA A 79 -16.23 -4.27 -3.53
C ALA A 79 -15.89 -2.88 -4.09
N LEU A 80 -15.30 -2.01 -3.27
CA LEU A 80 -14.87 -0.68 -3.70
C LEU A 80 -13.68 -0.75 -4.67
N ALA A 81 -12.69 -1.61 -4.41
CA ALA A 81 -11.57 -1.84 -5.29
C ALA A 81 -12.04 -2.29 -6.68
N ARG A 82 -12.95 -3.28 -6.72
CA ARG A 82 -13.55 -3.79 -7.95
C ARG A 82 -14.36 -2.72 -8.69
N TRP A 83 -15.19 -1.98 -7.95
CA TRP A 83 -16.05 -0.97 -8.55
C TRP A 83 -15.23 0.19 -9.11
N PHE A 84 -14.28 0.74 -8.36
CA PHE A 84 -13.57 1.95 -8.77
C PHE A 84 -12.31 1.69 -9.61
N GLY A 85 -11.73 0.50 -9.54
CA GLY A 85 -10.50 0.14 -10.27
C GLY A 85 -10.53 0.46 -11.77
N PRO A 86 -11.57 0.04 -12.53
CA PRO A 86 -11.63 0.25 -13.98
C PRO A 86 -11.78 1.71 -14.43
N PHE A 87 -12.20 2.62 -13.54
CA PHE A 87 -12.60 3.98 -13.91
C PHE A 87 -11.43 4.99 -13.95
N SER A 88 -10.19 4.52 -14.11
CA SER A 88 -9.03 5.42 -14.19
C SER A 88 -7.98 4.97 -15.20
N GLY A 89 -7.36 5.93 -15.89
CA GLY A 89 -6.07 5.73 -16.58
C GLY A 89 -4.87 5.77 -15.62
N GLY A 90 -5.12 5.62 -14.31
CA GLY A 90 -4.14 5.72 -13.24
C GLY A 90 -3.55 4.35 -12.83
N PRO A 91 -3.10 4.22 -11.58
CA PRO A 91 -2.53 2.99 -11.03
C PRO A 91 -3.51 1.84 -11.09
N LEU A 92 -3.00 0.64 -11.37
CA LEU A 92 -3.76 -0.60 -11.28
C LEU A 92 -4.22 -0.79 -9.84
N VAL A 93 -5.51 -1.04 -9.65
CA VAL A 93 -6.08 -1.34 -8.34
C VAL A 93 -6.27 -2.84 -8.22
N LEU A 94 -5.59 -3.44 -7.26
CA LEU A 94 -5.77 -4.84 -6.89
C LEU A 94 -6.78 -4.95 -5.76
N GLU A 95 -7.70 -5.90 -5.91
CA GLU A 95 -8.58 -6.34 -4.82
C GLU A 95 -7.72 -7.04 -3.76
N SER A 96 -7.83 -6.63 -2.50
CA SER A 96 -7.07 -7.22 -1.39
C SER A 96 -7.85 -7.23 -0.08
N GLN A 97 -7.41 -8.05 0.86
CA GLN A 97 -7.92 -8.11 2.23
C GLN A 97 -6.74 -8.20 3.18
N GLU A 98 -6.75 -7.46 4.29
CA GLU A 98 -5.90 -7.80 5.43
C GLU A 98 -6.68 -8.73 6.36
N LEU A 99 -6.21 -9.97 6.46
CA LEU A 99 -6.63 -10.89 7.50
C LEU A 99 -5.97 -10.43 8.79
N THR A 100 -6.78 -9.96 9.72
CA THR A 100 -6.29 -9.40 10.99
C THR A 100 -6.78 -10.25 12.13
N THR A 101 -5.85 -10.84 12.86
CA THR A 101 -6.13 -11.73 14.00
C THR A 101 -5.18 -11.39 15.16
N PRO A 102 -5.44 -11.88 16.38
CA PRO A 102 -4.48 -11.77 17.48
C PRO A 102 -3.17 -12.55 17.27
N ASP A 103 -3.11 -13.45 16.27
CA ASP A 103 -2.03 -14.43 16.11
C ASP A 103 -1.16 -14.15 14.88
N PHE A 104 -1.74 -13.58 13.83
CA PHE A 104 -1.09 -13.25 12.56
C PHE A 104 -1.85 -12.14 11.82
N HIS A 105 -1.12 -11.42 10.97
CA HIS A 105 -1.69 -10.53 9.96
C HIS A 105 -1.20 -10.93 8.55
N ILE A 106 -2.12 -11.15 7.61
CA ILE A 106 -1.80 -11.54 6.22
C ILE A 106 -2.51 -10.61 5.26
N ILE A 107 -1.78 -10.10 4.26
CA ILE A 107 -2.38 -9.41 3.12
C ILE A 107 -2.66 -10.44 2.03
N ALA A 108 -3.94 -10.62 1.72
CA ALA A 108 -4.45 -11.49 0.67
C ALA A 108 -4.68 -10.67 -0.61
N VAL A 109 -3.65 -10.55 -1.45
CA VAL A 109 -3.72 -9.77 -2.69
C VAL A 109 -4.33 -10.63 -3.81
N GLY A 110 -5.23 -10.05 -4.59
CA GLY A 110 -5.83 -10.71 -5.76
C GLY A 110 -7.05 -11.57 -5.45
N VAL A 111 -7.59 -11.52 -4.23
CA VAL A 111 -8.80 -12.26 -3.86
C VAL A 111 -10.06 -11.51 -4.28
N ARG A 112 -11.08 -12.26 -4.72
CA ARG A 112 -12.39 -11.73 -5.15
C ARG A 112 -13.47 -11.87 -4.09
N THR A 113 -13.29 -12.82 -3.18
CA THR A 113 -14.17 -13.09 -2.05
C THR A 113 -13.35 -13.15 -0.77
N ILE A 114 -13.97 -12.72 0.33
CA ILE A 114 -13.32 -12.69 1.64
C ILE A 114 -12.82 -14.07 2.04
N ILE A 115 -11.59 -14.11 2.54
CA ILE A 115 -10.99 -15.26 3.21
C ILE A 115 -11.41 -15.23 4.68
N ASP A 116 -11.82 -16.37 5.22
CA ASP A 116 -12.14 -16.47 6.64
C ASP A 116 -10.86 -16.30 7.47
N TRP A 117 -10.82 -15.24 8.26
CA TRP A 117 -9.70 -14.90 9.13
C TRP A 117 -9.58 -15.81 10.36
N ARG A 118 -10.49 -16.77 10.53
CA ARG A 118 -10.42 -17.82 11.56
C ARG A 118 -9.57 -19.02 11.14
N HIS A 119 -9.22 -19.12 9.86
CA HIS A 119 -8.30 -20.13 9.37
C HIS A 119 -6.94 -20.00 10.04
N SER A 120 -6.23 -21.12 10.17
CA SER A 120 -4.79 -21.10 10.40
C SER A 120 -4.07 -20.44 9.22
N VAL A 121 -2.79 -20.07 9.38
CA VAL A 121 -2.01 -19.46 8.29
C VAL A 121 -2.00 -20.35 7.03
N PRO A 122 -1.69 -21.67 7.08
CA PRO A 122 -1.70 -22.50 5.88
C PRO A 122 -3.07 -22.62 5.21
N GLU A 123 -4.15 -22.72 5.99
CA GLU A 123 -5.53 -22.78 5.46
C GLU A 123 -5.93 -21.45 4.80
N ALA A 124 -5.55 -20.32 5.40
CA ALA A 124 -5.78 -19.00 4.83
C ALA A 124 -5.03 -18.83 3.51
N VAL A 125 -3.74 -19.19 3.48
CA VAL A 125 -2.91 -19.17 2.28
C VAL A 125 -3.51 -20.05 1.18
N GLN A 126 -3.92 -21.28 1.51
CA GLN A 126 -4.54 -22.18 0.54
C GLN A 126 -5.83 -21.57 -0.04
N ALA A 127 -6.66 -20.94 0.79
CA ALA A 127 -7.88 -20.27 0.33
C ALA A 127 -7.59 -19.04 -0.55
N ILE A 128 -6.48 -18.33 -0.30
CA ILE A 128 -6.00 -17.23 -1.14
C ILE A 128 -5.55 -17.77 -2.50
N HIS A 129 -4.72 -18.81 -2.52
CA HIS A 129 -4.22 -19.46 -3.73
C HIS A 129 -5.34 -20.07 -4.57
N ALA A 130 -6.39 -20.61 -3.95
CA ALA A 130 -7.57 -21.13 -4.65
C ALA A 130 -8.30 -20.05 -5.48
N GLN A 131 -8.09 -18.76 -5.18
CA GLN A 131 -8.61 -17.63 -5.95
C GLN A 131 -7.58 -17.05 -6.94
N GLY A 132 -6.38 -17.63 -7.03
CA GLY A 132 -5.26 -17.13 -7.84
C GLY A 132 -4.46 -16.01 -7.17
N GLY A 133 -4.78 -15.66 -5.93
CA GLY A 133 -4.11 -14.60 -5.17
C GLY A 133 -2.74 -15.01 -4.65
N VAL A 134 -2.13 -14.08 -3.90
CA VAL A 134 -0.87 -14.29 -3.16
C VAL A 134 -1.03 -13.81 -1.72
N ALA A 135 -0.36 -14.50 -0.81
CA ALA A 135 -0.39 -14.24 0.63
C ALA A 135 0.93 -13.62 1.10
N ILE A 136 0.84 -12.42 1.67
CA ILE A 136 1.99 -11.68 2.18
C ILE A 136 1.89 -11.58 3.71
N ALA A 137 2.93 -11.98 4.43
CA ALA A 137 3.02 -11.76 5.87
C ALA A 137 3.14 -10.26 6.16
N ALA A 138 2.08 -9.68 6.73
CA ALA A 138 2.00 -8.25 7.03
C ALA A 138 2.78 -7.95 8.31
N HIS A 139 3.62 -6.92 8.24
CA HIS A 139 4.39 -6.31 9.32
C HIS A 139 4.70 -7.27 10.48
N PRO A 140 5.52 -8.31 10.26
CA PRO A 140 5.66 -9.46 11.18
C PRO A 140 6.47 -9.15 12.44
N VAL A 141 6.04 -8.15 13.19
CA VAL A 141 6.47 -7.83 14.55
C VAL A 141 5.67 -8.69 15.54
N ARG A 142 6.17 -8.86 16.76
CA ARG A 142 5.51 -9.66 17.81
C ARG A 142 4.08 -9.24 18.14
N LEU A 143 3.74 -7.99 17.86
CA LEU A 143 2.38 -7.47 18.05
C LEU A 143 1.38 -8.06 17.03
N ALA A 144 1.84 -8.38 15.83
CA ALA A 144 1.01 -8.86 14.73
C ALA A 144 1.20 -10.36 14.48
N TRP A 145 2.36 -10.92 14.83
CA TRP A 145 2.70 -12.33 14.60
C TRP A 145 3.21 -13.00 15.87
N LYS A 146 2.48 -14.01 16.32
CA LYS A 146 2.97 -15.02 17.28
C LYS A 146 4.01 -15.93 16.60
N PRO A 147 4.77 -16.73 17.38
CA PRO A 147 5.68 -17.71 16.79
C PRO A 147 4.97 -18.63 15.80
N ALA A 148 5.28 -18.46 14.52
CA ALA A 148 4.76 -19.27 13.43
C ALA A 148 5.54 -20.58 13.31
N ASP A 149 4.83 -21.68 13.04
CA ASP A 149 5.40 -22.99 12.73
C ASP A 149 5.97 -23.05 11.31
N GLU A 150 6.70 -24.13 11.00
CA GLU A 150 7.36 -24.29 9.70
C GLU A 150 6.36 -24.33 8.53
N ALA A 151 5.18 -24.93 8.72
CA ALA A 151 4.14 -24.98 7.71
C ALA A 151 3.64 -23.57 7.35
N SER A 152 3.40 -22.73 8.36
CA SER A 152 3.00 -21.33 8.19
C SER A 152 4.08 -20.53 7.46
N LEU A 153 5.34 -20.66 7.87
CA LEU A 153 6.46 -19.97 7.23
C LEU A 153 6.65 -20.40 5.77
N THR A 154 6.53 -21.70 5.48
CA THR A 154 6.70 -22.24 4.13
C THR A 154 5.59 -21.78 3.19
N SER A 155 4.38 -21.57 3.72
CA SER A 155 3.19 -21.29 2.91
C SER A 155 3.13 -19.88 2.30
N VAL A 156 3.69 -18.86 2.95
CA VAL A 156 3.54 -17.47 2.48
C VAL A 156 4.37 -17.17 1.23
N ASP A 157 3.83 -16.36 0.32
CA ASP A 157 4.49 -15.97 -0.94
C ASP A 157 5.40 -14.75 -0.76
N GLY A 158 5.10 -13.90 0.23
CA GLY A 158 5.86 -12.69 0.49
C GLY A 158 5.89 -12.30 1.96
N VAL A 159 6.82 -11.41 2.31
CA VAL A 159 6.96 -10.86 3.66
C VAL A 159 7.22 -9.36 3.57
N GLU A 160 6.51 -8.56 4.35
CA GLU A 160 6.83 -7.14 4.49
C GLU A 160 8.16 -6.94 5.23
N VAL A 161 9.22 -6.67 4.48
CA VAL A 161 10.58 -6.40 4.99
C VAL A 161 10.91 -4.90 5.05
N ALA A 162 10.06 -4.09 4.42
CA ALA A 162 10.13 -2.64 4.42
C ALA A 162 8.75 -2.06 4.78
N HIS A 163 8.62 -1.61 6.02
CA HIS A 163 7.35 -1.14 6.56
C HIS A 163 7.61 0.01 7.55
N PRO A 164 6.77 1.07 7.62
CA PRO A 164 7.01 2.19 8.53
C PRO A 164 7.16 1.77 9.99
N ILE A 165 6.45 0.72 10.41
CA ILE A 165 6.53 0.15 11.77
C ILE A 165 7.94 -0.32 12.15
N ALA A 166 8.81 -0.62 11.18
CA ALA A 166 10.16 -1.10 11.43
C ALA A 166 10.97 -0.13 12.31
N GLN A 167 10.63 1.16 12.30
CA GLN A 167 11.26 2.21 13.09
C GLN A 167 10.43 2.66 14.29
N ARG A 168 9.29 2.02 14.56
CA ARG A 168 8.39 2.40 15.67
C ARG A 168 9.01 2.10 17.03
N THR A 169 9.77 1.01 17.13
CA THR A 169 10.48 0.61 18.35
C THR A 169 11.92 0.21 18.01
N GLY A 170 12.80 0.19 19.01
CA GLY A 170 14.18 -0.29 18.84
C GLY A 170 14.30 -1.78 18.50
N SER A 171 13.21 -2.58 18.57
CA SER A 171 13.19 -4.02 18.22
C SER A 171 12.45 -4.34 16.93
N SER A 172 11.55 -3.49 16.45
CA SER A 172 10.64 -3.80 15.33
C SER A 172 11.39 -4.18 14.06
N ARG A 173 12.47 -3.46 13.72
CA ARG A 173 13.32 -3.81 12.56
C ARG A 173 13.93 -5.21 12.69
N ARG A 174 14.46 -5.55 13.88
CA ARG A 174 15.07 -6.87 14.12
C ARG A 174 14.03 -7.98 14.02
N GLU A 175 12.83 -7.77 14.56
CA GLU A 175 11.74 -8.75 14.48
C GLU A 175 11.36 -9.06 13.03
N ILE A 176 11.23 -8.03 12.19
CA ILE A 176 10.97 -8.18 10.75
C ILE A 176 12.12 -8.92 10.04
N ASP A 177 13.37 -8.51 10.30
CA ASP A 177 14.55 -9.13 9.68
C ASP A 177 14.70 -10.61 10.11
N ASP A 178 14.47 -10.92 11.39
CA ASP A 178 14.50 -12.29 11.94
C ASP A 178 13.39 -13.16 11.34
N PHE A 179 12.16 -12.63 11.24
CA PHE A 179 11.04 -13.36 10.62
C PHE A 179 11.33 -13.67 9.16
N PHE A 180 11.81 -12.67 8.40
CA PHE A 180 12.15 -12.85 6.99
C PHE A 180 13.28 -13.88 6.80
N ALA A 181 14.31 -13.86 7.66
CA ALA A 181 15.38 -14.84 7.62
C ALA A 181 14.87 -16.28 7.85
N ARG A 182 13.93 -16.46 8.80
CA ARG A 182 13.29 -17.76 9.06
C ARG A 182 12.46 -18.24 7.87
N VAL A 183 11.67 -17.36 7.26
CA VAL A 183 10.89 -17.72 6.05
C VAL A 183 11.84 -18.09 4.91
N ARG A 184 12.87 -17.27 4.64
CA ARG A 184 13.85 -17.55 3.57
C ARG A 184 14.61 -18.86 3.74
N ALA A 185 14.77 -19.35 4.96
CA ALA A 185 15.42 -20.64 5.21
C ALA A 185 14.61 -21.84 4.71
N VAL A 186 13.28 -21.70 4.63
CA VAL A 186 12.35 -22.77 4.21
C VAL A 186 11.64 -22.50 2.88
N ASN A 187 11.53 -21.22 2.50
CA ASN A 187 11.05 -20.73 1.20
C ASN A 187 12.07 -19.71 0.63
N PRO A 188 13.11 -20.15 -0.08
CA PRO A 188 14.15 -19.28 -0.62
C PRO A 188 13.65 -18.26 -1.65
N ASP A 189 12.50 -18.53 -2.27
CA ASP A 189 11.90 -17.72 -3.32
C ASP A 189 10.88 -16.69 -2.78
N VAL A 190 10.65 -16.64 -1.46
CA VAL A 190 9.74 -15.68 -0.84
C VAL A 190 10.06 -14.23 -1.26
N ALA A 191 9.02 -13.49 -1.65
CA ALA A 191 9.16 -12.11 -2.08
C ALA A 191 9.45 -11.17 -0.90
N PRO A 192 10.53 -10.37 -0.93
CA PRO A 192 10.63 -9.19 -0.09
C PRO A 192 9.62 -8.15 -0.56
N ILE A 193 8.73 -7.74 0.33
CA ILE A 193 7.69 -6.74 0.09
C ILE A 193 7.97 -5.48 0.89
N GLY A 194 7.74 -4.33 0.26
CA GLY A 194 7.66 -3.03 0.92
C GLY A 194 6.29 -2.41 0.73
N SER A 195 5.65 -1.97 1.80
CA SER A 195 4.33 -1.34 1.74
C SER A 195 4.12 -0.39 2.93
N THR A 196 3.23 0.57 2.75
CA THR A 196 3.09 1.68 3.70
C THR A 196 2.14 1.37 4.84
N ASP A 197 1.23 0.39 4.68
CA ASP A 197 0.08 0.20 5.57
C ASP A 197 -0.69 1.52 5.74
N PHE A 198 -1.02 2.10 4.58
CA PHE A 198 -1.51 3.46 4.51
C PHE A 198 -2.90 3.56 5.12
N HIS A 199 -3.01 4.34 6.20
CA HIS A 199 -4.28 4.75 6.80
C HIS A 199 -4.51 6.27 6.68
N ALA A 200 -3.49 7.06 7.01
CA ALA A 200 -3.55 8.53 6.98
C ALA A 200 -2.17 9.21 7.08
N ALA A 201 -1.39 8.87 8.12
CA ALA A 201 -0.29 9.71 8.59
C ALA A 201 0.99 9.60 7.76
N ALA A 202 1.32 8.40 7.30
CA ALA A 202 2.45 8.19 6.42
C ALA A 202 2.05 8.55 4.98
N PRO A 203 2.91 9.21 4.20
CA PRO A 203 2.62 9.44 2.79
C PRO A 203 2.50 8.11 2.04
N LEU A 204 1.46 7.91 1.22
CA LEU A 204 1.28 6.69 0.43
C LEU A 204 2.54 6.31 -0.37
N GLY A 205 2.90 5.02 -0.42
CA GLY A 205 4.13 4.53 -1.03
C GLY A 205 5.42 4.99 -0.34
N LEU A 206 5.39 5.38 0.95
CA LEU A 206 6.59 5.70 1.73
C LEU A 206 7.53 4.50 1.78
N CYS A 207 6.98 3.33 2.07
CA CYS A 207 7.60 2.05 1.75
C CYS A 207 6.86 1.48 0.53
N ARG A 208 7.57 0.81 -0.38
CA ARG A 208 6.99 0.33 -1.64
C ARG A 208 7.71 -0.90 -2.16
N THR A 209 7.08 -1.58 -3.10
CA THR A 209 7.64 -2.74 -3.80
C THR A 209 7.82 -2.41 -5.27
N TYR A 210 8.94 -2.83 -5.85
CA TYR A 210 9.13 -2.86 -7.30
C TYR A 210 8.86 -4.28 -7.79
N LEU A 211 7.87 -4.44 -8.67
CA LEU A 211 7.45 -5.70 -9.25
C LEU A 211 8.11 -5.83 -10.63
N LEU A 212 8.93 -6.85 -10.83
CA LEU A 212 9.59 -7.10 -12.11
C LEU A 212 8.70 -8.00 -12.96
N THR A 213 7.97 -7.39 -13.90
CA THR A 213 6.94 -8.05 -14.71
C THR A 213 7.00 -7.61 -16.17
N SER A 214 6.64 -8.52 -17.08
CA SER A 214 6.59 -8.26 -18.53
C SER A 214 5.43 -7.39 -18.97
N ASP A 215 4.37 -7.30 -18.17
CA ASP A 215 3.19 -6.51 -18.47
C ASP A 215 2.64 -5.75 -17.26
N ARG A 216 1.73 -4.82 -17.54
CA ARG A 216 1.00 -4.03 -16.54
C ARG A 216 -0.38 -4.63 -16.29
N SER A 217 -0.42 -5.83 -15.72
CA SER A 217 -1.66 -6.53 -15.36
C SER A 217 -1.67 -6.98 -13.90
N ALA A 218 -2.86 -7.32 -13.39
CA ALA A 218 -2.99 -7.91 -12.06
C ALA A 218 -2.26 -9.25 -11.97
N GLU A 219 -2.35 -10.05 -13.03
CA GLU A 219 -1.68 -11.36 -13.10
C GLU A 219 -0.16 -11.20 -13.07
N GLY A 220 0.40 -10.31 -13.90
CA GLY A 220 1.83 -10.04 -13.90
C GLY A 220 2.34 -9.51 -12.56
N ALA A 221 1.54 -8.70 -11.86
CA ALA A 221 1.86 -8.25 -10.51
C ALA A 221 1.88 -9.40 -9.49
N MET A 222 0.88 -10.28 -9.50
CA MET A 222 0.81 -11.45 -8.60
C MET A 222 1.90 -12.46 -8.93
N GLU A 223 2.21 -12.68 -10.20
CA GLU A 223 3.26 -13.62 -10.62
C GLU A 223 4.66 -13.13 -10.23
N ALA A 224 4.92 -11.81 -10.32
CA ALA A 224 6.17 -11.24 -9.82
C ALA A 224 6.36 -11.50 -8.31
N ILE A 225 5.28 -11.44 -7.53
CA ILE A 225 5.30 -11.76 -6.10
C ILE A 225 5.54 -13.26 -5.90
N ARG A 226 4.77 -14.12 -6.57
CA ARG A 226 4.87 -15.58 -6.46
C ARG A 226 6.27 -16.11 -6.80
N GLN A 227 6.95 -15.50 -7.76
CA GLN A 227 8.30 -15.88 -8.18
C GLN A 227 9.43 -15.18 -7.39
N GLY A 228 9.10 -14.35 -6.38
CA GLY A 228 10.11 -13.57 -5.65
C GLY A 228 10.85 -12.55 -6.53
N ARG A 229 10.25 -12.16 -7.66
CA ARG A 229 10.76 -11.15 -8.60
C ARG A 229 10.37 -9.75 -8.14
N THR A 230 10.72 -9.43 -6.91
CA THR A 230 10.41 -8.16 -6.26
C THR A 230 11.64 -7.53 -5.63
N VAL A 231 11.57 -6.21 -5.45
CA VAL A 231 12.51 -5.45 -4.63
C VAL A 231 11.71 -4.55 -3.69
N ALA A 232 11.85 -4.74 -2.39
CA ALA A 232 11.27 -3.87 -1.39
C ALA A 232 12.12 -2.61 -1.19
N GLN A 233 11.48 -1.48 -0.94
CA GLN A 233 12.11 -0.22 -0.57
C GLN A 233 11.52 0.32 0.73
N ASP A 234 12.39 0.67 1.68
CA ASP A 234 11.97 1.31 2.93
C ASP A 234 11.91 2.84 2.84
N GLN A 235 11.46 3.49 3.92
CA GLN A 235 11.30 4.95 4.00
C GLN A 235 12.61 5.75 3.85
N PHE A 236 13.77 5.11 3.94
CA PHE A 236 15.09 5.72 3.74
C PHE A 236 15.67 5.43 2.36
N GLY A 237 14.92 4.71 1.53
CA GLY A 237 15.30 4.35 0.18
C GLY A 237 16.19 3.11 0.08
N ARG A 238 16.42 2.38 1.19
CA ARG A 238 17.17 1.12 1.18
C ARG A 238 16.37 0.08 0.40
N LEU A 239 17.06 -0.62 -0.51
CA LEU A 239 16.49 -1.70 -1.31
C LEU A 239 16.79 -3.07 -0.69
N VAL A 240 15.82 -3.97 -0.72
CA VAL A 240 15.96 -5.37 -0.30
C VAL A 240 15.35 -6.26 -1.39
N GLY A 241 16.18 -7.12 -1.97
CA GLY A 241 15.81 -7.98 -3.10
C GLY A 241 16.99 -8.86 -3.50
N ARG A 242 16.81 -9.71 -4.50
CA ARG A 242 17.95 -10.42 -5.11
C ARG A 242 18.88 -9.39 -5.78
N PRO A 243 20.21 -9.57 -5.72
CA PRO A 243 21.16 -8.59 -6.25
C PRO A 243 20.87 -8.17 -7.70
N GLU A 244 20.53 -9.13 -8.56
CA GLU A 244 20.18 -8.91 -9.96
C GLU A 244 18.93 -8.03 -10.13
N HIS A 245 17.89 -8.25 -9.32
CA HIS A 245 16.67 -7.45 -9.35
C HIS A 245 16.90 -6.04 -8.79
N VAL A 246 17.75 -5.90 -7.77
CA VAL A 246 18.12 -4.58 -7.21
C VAL A 246 18.83 -3.73 -8.27
N VAL A 247 19.79 -4.30 -9.00
CA VAL A 247 20.49 -3.60 -10.09
C VAL A 247 19.50 -3.17 -11.20
N GLU A 248 18.55 -4.03 -11.56
CA GLU A 248 17.52 -3.69 -12.55
C GLU A 248 16.63 -2.52 -12.07
N VAL A 249 16.19 -2.55 -10.82
CA VAL A 249 15.38 -1.48 -10.21
C VAL A 249 16.16 -0.17 -10.11
N GLU A 250 17.44 -0.19 -9.77
CA GLU A 250 18.28 1.02 -9.74
C GLU A 250 18.40 1.66 -11.13
N ARG A 251 18.62 0.85 -12.18
CA ARG A 251 18.65 1.33 -13.57
C ARG A 251 17.31 1.93 -13.97
N TRP A 252 16.20 1.26 -13.66
CA TRP A 252 14.86 1.76 -13.94
C TRP A 252 14.57 3.07 -13.20
N ARG A 253 14.97 3.19 -11.93
CA ARG A 253 14.80 4.42 -11.13
C ARG A 253 15.58 5.59 -11.70
N ALA A 254 16.81 5.35 -12.17
CA ALA A 254 17.63 6.38 -12.80
C ALA A 254 17.05 6.87 -14.15
N ALA A 255 16.38 5.98 -14.89
CA ALA A 255 15.71 6.31 -16.15
C ALA A 255 14.31 6.91 -15.98
N SER A 256 13.70 6.77 -14.80
CA SER A 256 12.34 7.22 -14.54
C SER A 256 12.25 8.72 -14.30
N ALA A 257 11.27 9.37 -14.92
CA ALA A 257 11.01 10.78 -14.69
C ALA A 257 10.66 11.05 -13.21
N PRO A 258 11.08 12.21 -12.66
CA PRO A 258 10.74 12.58 -11.30
C PRO A 258 9.22 12.65 -11.13
N VAL A 259 8.78 12.28 -9.94
CA VAL A 259 7.37 12.31 -9.55
C VAL A 259 6.83 13.75 -9.66
N THR A 260 5.68 13.92 -10.29
CA THR A 260 5.06 15.25 -10.49
C THR A 260 4.76 15.90 -9.15
N ALA A 261 5.36 17.06 -8.89
CA ALA A 261 5.10 17.82 -7.68
C ALA A 261 3.65 18.33 -7.65
N VAL A 262 3.01 18.28 -6.48
CA VAL A 262 1.73 18.98 -6.26
C VAL A 262 1.92 20.47 -6.55
N PRO A 263 1.09 21.08 -7.44
CA PRO A 263 1.19 22.49 -7.77
C PRO A 263 1.17 23.39 -6.54
N VAL A 264 1.96 24.48 -6.57
CA VAL A 264 2.10 25.42 -5.43
C VAL A 264 0.75 25.97 -4.98
N LEU A 265 -0.12 26.33 -5.93
CA LEU A 265 -1.45 26.86 -5.63
C LEU A 265 -2.32 25.87 -4.84
N ASP A 266 -2.24 24.57 -5.16
CA ASP A 266 -3.02 23.55 -4.46
C ASP A 266 -2.54 23.40 -3.00
N ARG A 267 -1.23 23.54 -2.78
CA ARG A 267 -0.64 23.58 -1.43
C ARG A 267 -1.12 24.79 -0.64
N LEU A 268 -1.19 25.96 -1.28
CA LEU A 268 -1.67 27.20 -0.65
C LEU A 268 -3.15 27.11 -0.29
N ILE A 269 -3.99 26.53 -1.16
CA ILE A 269 -5.42 26.29 -0.88
C ILE A 269 -5.58 25.37 0.33
N ALA A 270 -4.84 24.25 0.37
CA ALA A 270 -4.88 23.31 1.49
C ALA A 270 -4.43 23.95 2.81
N LEU A 271 -3.32 24.71 2.79
CA LEU A 271 -2.84 25.44 3.96
C LEU A 271 -3.86 26.49 4.44
N GLY A 272 -4.46 27.24 3.51
CA GLY A 272 -5.52 28.18 3.80
C GLY A 272 -6.73 27.51 4.47
N ALA A 273 -7.16 26.35 3.97
CA ALA A 273 -8.26 25.59 4.57
C ALA A 273 -7.93 25.15 6.00
N LEU A 274 -6.72 24.65 6.26
CA LEU A 274 -6.28 24.24 7.60
C LEU A 274 -6.23 25.42 8.58
N ILE A 275 -5.73 26.58 8.15
CA ILE A 275 -5.70 27.80 8.96
C ILE A 275 -7.13 28.24 9.31
N VAL A 276 -8.02 28.29 8.32
CA VAL A 276 -9.42 28.70 8.54
C VAL A 276 -10.13 27.70 9.47
N LEU A 277 -9.90 26.40 9.30
CA LEU A 277 -10.42 25.37 10.20
C LEU A 277 -9.93 25.60 11.64
N ALA A 278 -8.62 25.78 11.83
CA ALA A 278 -8.02 26.05 13.13
C ALA A 278 -8.61 27.30 13.79
N LEU A 279 -8.79 28.39 13.04
CA LEU A 279 -9.43 29.62 13.53
C LEU A 279 -10.92 29.43 13.89
N SER A 280 -11.63 28.55 13.18
CA SER A 280 -13.04 28.26 13.46
C SER A 280 -13.24 27.50 14.79
N ILE A 281 -12.26 26.65 15.15
CA ILE A 281 -12.28 25.82 16.37
C ILE A 281 -11.58 26.48 17.57
N SER A 282 -10.63 27.40 17.36
CA SER A 282 -9.73 27.89 18.43
C SER A 282 -10.30 28.97 19.36
N ARG A 283 -11.55 29.42 19.20
CA ARG A 283 -12.15 30.42 20.10
C ARG A 283 -13.22 29.83 21.02
N ARG A 284 -12.81 29.45 22.23
CA ARG A 284 -13.65 29.64 23.42
C ARG A 284 -13.49 31.08 23.90
#